data_AF-Q8ENW2-F1
#
_entry.id   AF-Q8ENW2-F1
#
_cell.length_a   1.000
_cell.length_b   1.000
_cell.length_c   1.000
_cell.angle_alpha   90.00
_cell.angle_beta   90.00
_cell.angle_gamma   90.00
#
_symmetry.space_group_name_H-M   'P 1'
#
loop_
_entity.id
_entity.type
_entity.pdbx_description
1 polymer ?
#
loop_
_entity_poly.entity_id
_entity_poly.type
_entity_poly.pdbx_seq_one_letter_code
_entity_poly.pdbx_strand_id
1 'polypeptide(L)'
;MKKQKYDEISNVEKQKERLIPEEFPEGAYGSDINQNEPVQGKSEPWQEGQYRDSAFVYPDREHHEKTERRVPGSHPLEEESEE
;
A
#
# COMPACT_ATOMS: atom_id res chain seq x y z
N MET A 1 21.07 27.10 -10.20
CA MET A 1 20.07 27.24 -9.11
C MET A 1 20.14 25.98 -8.25
N LYS A 2 20.44 26.10 -6.95
CA LYS A 2 20.33 24.96 -6.03
C LYS A 2 18.84 24.65 -5.87
N LYS A 3 18.41 23.44 -6.23
CA LYS A 3 17.09 22.94 -5.84
C LYS A 3 17.06 22.89 -4.32
N GLN A 4 16.20 23.70 -3.71
CA GLN A 4 15.90 23.56 -2.30
C GLN A 4 15.20 22.21 -2.14
N LYS A 5 15.73 21.34 -1.29
CA LYS A 5 15.01 20.15 -0.86
C LYS A 5 13.95 20.63 0.13
N TYR A 6 12.70 20.46 -0.24
CA TYR A 6 11.57 20.64 0.67
C TYR A 6 11.10 19.24 1.03
N ASP A 7 11.06 18.94 2.32
CA ASP A 7 10.39 17.75 2.81
C ASP A 7 8.89 18.06 2.82
N GLU A 8 8.10 17.19 2.21
CA GLU A 8 6.65 17.36 2.22
C GLU A 8 6.09 17.00 3.60
N ILE A 9 4.85 17.41 3.86
CA ILE A 9 4.18 17.04 5.10
C ILE A 9 3.76 15.58 4.95
N SER A 10 3.98 14.77 5.99
CA SER A 10 3.70 13.33 6.01
C SER A 10 2.29 12.93 5.51
N ASN A 11 1.29 13.81 5.68
CA ASN A 11 -0.06 13.57 5.16
C ASN A 11 -0.13 13.58 3.62
N VAL A 12 0.64 14.46 2.96
CA VAL A 12 0.67 14.59 1.50
C VAL A 12 1.40 13.39 0.90
N GLU A 13 2.52 12.99 1.50
CA GLU A 13 3.26 11.78 1.15
C GLU A 13 2.36 10.55 1.27
N LYS A 14 1.70 10.36 2.42
CA LYS A 14 0.75 9.25 2.62
C LYS A 14 -0.40 9.25 1.62
N GLN A 15 -0.92 10.41 1.23
CA GLN A 15 -1.99 10.49 0.22
C GLN A 15 -1.51 10.06 -1.17
N LYS A 16 -0.25 10.34 -1.51
CA LYS A 16 0.37 9.94 -2.78
C LYS A 16 0.78 8.47 -2.80
N GLU A 17 1.26 7.96 -1.68
CA GLU A 17 1.83 6.63 -1.54
C GLU A 17 0.78 5.55 -1.28
N ARG A 18 -0.25 5.85 -0.49
CA ARG A 18 -1.28 4.88 -0.11
C ARG A 18 -2.32 4.71 -1.21
N LEU A 19 -2.27 3.58 -1.90
CA LEU A 19 -3.23 3.22 -2.94
C LEU A 19 -4.39 2.40 -2.34
N ILE A 20 -5.59 2.96 -2.40
CA ILE A 20 -6.82 2.29 -1.97
C ILE A 20 -7.25 1.35 -3.09
N PRO A 21 -7.38 0.03 -2.83
CA PRO A 21 -7.86 -0.88 -3.85
C PRO A 21 -9.34 -0.69 -4.15
N GLU A 22 -9.68 -0.86 -5.42
CA GLU A 22 -11.07 -0.95 -5.86
C GLU A 22 -11.73 -2.23 -5.33
N GLU A 23 -13.04 -2.15 -5.06
CA GLU A 23 -13.83 -3.28 -4.56
C GLU A 23 -14.14 -4.30 -5.67
N PHE A 24 -14.42 -3.81 -6.89
CA PHE A 24 -14.76 -4.63 -8.05
C PHE A 24 -13.96 -4.17 -9.29
N PRO A 25 -12.65 -4.45 -9.35
CA PRO A 25 -11.80 -4.07 -10.48
C PRO A 25 -12.15 -4.80 -11.80
N GLU A 26 -12.86 -5.92 -11.71
CA GLU A 26 -13.49 -6.65 -12.82
C GLU A 26 -14.88 -6.09 -13.20
N GLY A 27 -15.39 -5.11 -12.46
CA GLY A 27 -16.72 -4.52 -12.66
C GLY A 27 -17.82 -5.17 -11.81
N ALA A 28 -19.00 -4.57 -11.85
CA ALA A 28 -20.15 -5.03 -11.08
C ALA A 28 -20.59 -6.44 -11.49
N TYR A 29 -21.34 -7.14 -10.62
CA TYR A 29 -21.88 -8.46 -10.93
C TYR A 29 -22.68 -8.46 -12.24
N GLY A 30 -22.27 -9.30 -13.19
CA GLY A 30 -22.86 -9.39 -14.54
C GLY A 30 -22.31 -8.40 -15.57
N SER A 31 -21.25 -7.64 -15.23
CA SER A 31 -20.53 -6.79 -16.16
C SER A 31 -19.66 -7.60 -17.12
N ASP A 32 -19.62 -7.20 -18.40
CA ASP A 32 -18.71 -7.78 -19.40
C ASP A 32 -17.30 -7.14 -19.36
N ILE A 33 -17.10 -6.10 -18.54
CA ILE A 33 -15.80 -5.43 -18.36
C ILE A 33 -14.76 -6.46 -17.88
N ASN A 34 -13.58 -6.47 -18.51
CA ASN A 34 -12.43 -7.31 -18.15
C ASN A 34 -12.75 -8.81 -18.01
N GLN A 35 -13.82 -9.32 -18.64
CA GLN A 35 -14.29 -10.70 -18.46
C GLN A 35 -13.22 -11.76 -18.78
N ASN A 36 -12.35 -11.47 -19.75
CA ASN A 36 -11.29 -12.37 -20.20
C ASN A 36 -9.88 -11.84 -19.87
N GLU A 37 -9.79 -10.74 -19.11
CA GLU A 37 -8.53 -10.10 -18.78
C GLU A 37 -8.25 -10.21 -17.28
N PRO A 38 -7.02 -10.56 -16.87
CA PRO A 38 -6.69 -10.60 -15.45
C PRO A 38 -6.73 -9.18 -14.87
N VAL A 39 -7.30 -9.07 -13.67
CA VAL A 39 -7.29 -7.82 -12.92
C VAL A 39 -5.85 -7.37 -12.67
N GLN A 40 -5.52 -6.16 -13.15
CA GLN A 40 -4.26 -5.51 -12.86
C GLN A 40 -4.48 -4.54 -11.71
N GLY A 41 -3.69 -4.66 -10.64
CA GLY A 41 -3.85 -3.82 -9.45
C GLY A 41 -3.53 -2.33 -9.66
N LYS A 42 -2.98 -1.95 -10.82
CA LYS A 42 -2.68 -0.57 -11.21
C LYS A 42 -2.62 -0.42 -12.73
N SER A 43 -3.13 0.69 -13.26
CA SER A 43 -3.03 1.04 -14.69
C SER A 43 -1.70 1.71 -15.06
N GLU A 44 -1.04 2.34 -14.08
CA GLU A 44 0.24 3.04 -14.23
C GLU A 44 1.38 2.27 -13.54
N PRO A 45 2.65 2.47 -13.95
CA PRO A 45 3.80 1.92 -13.24
C PRO A 45 3.83 2.34 -11.77
N TRP A 46 4.35 1.49 -10.89
CA TRP A 46 4.58 1.81 -9.48
C TRP A 46 5.57 2.96 -9.34
N GLN A 47 5.26 3.90 -8.44
CA GLN A 47 6.19 4.95 -8.03
C GLN A 47 6.84 4.56 -6.72
N GLU A 48 8.01 5.13 -6.45
CA GLU A 48 8.72 4.97 -5.18
C GLU A 48 7.81 5.33 -3.99
N GLY A 49 7.87 4.51 -2.92
CA GLY A 49 7.05 4.67 -1.72
C GLY A 49 5.60 4.19 -1.85
N GLN A 50 5.09 3.93 -3.05
CA GLN A 50 3.69 3.48 -3.21
C GLN A 50 3.46 2.06 -2.70
N TYR A 51 2.33 1.87 -2.02
CA TYR A 51 1.88 0.57 -1.55
C TYR A 51 0.38 0.42 -1.68
N ARG A 52 -0.07 -0.82 -1.86
CA ARG A 52 -1.49 -1.17 -1.80
C ARG A 52 -1.94 -1.23 -0.34
N ASP A 53 -3.04 -0.58 -0.02
CA ASP A 53 -3.62 -0.70 1.31
C ASP A 53 -4.30 -2.06 1.49
N SER A 54 -4.24 -2.60 2.72
CA SER A 54 -4.76 -3.92 3.06
C SER A 54 -5.59 -3.85 4.33
N ALA A 55 -6.72 -4.53 4.35
CA ALA A 55 -7.57 -4.61 5.54
C ALA A 55 -6.94 -5.44 6.68
N PHE A 56 -5.85 -6.15 6.40
CA PHE A 56 -5.21 -7.09 7.33
C PHE A 56 -3.91 -6.54 7.95
N VAL A 57 -3.50 -5.32 7.61
CA VAL A 57 -2.32 -4.67 8.19
C VAL A 57 -2.69 -3.74 9.33
N TYR A 58 -1.67 -3.26 10.05
CA TYR A 58 -1.87 -2.28 11.10
C TYR A 58 -2.33 -0.92 10.55
N PRO A 59 -3.30 -0.26 11.20
CA PRO A 59 -3.71 1.10 10.85
C PRO A 59 -2.57 2.12 11.01
N ASP A 60 -1.73 1.92 12.02
CA ASP A 60 -0.54 2.72 12.30
C ASP A 60 0.70 1.84 12.17
N ARG A 61 1.29 1.80 10.97
CA ARG A 61 2.43 0.94 10.67
C ARG A 61 3.70 1.38 11.41
N GLU A 62 3.91 2.68 11.52
CA GLU A 62 5.09 3.27 12.16
C GLU A 62 5.17 2.88 13.64
N HIS A 63 4.04 2.93 14.35
CA HIS A 63 4.00 2.48 15.74
C HIS A 63 4.20 0.95 15.91
N HIS A 64 3.81 0.17 14.91
CA HIS A 64 3.82 -1.30 14.98
C HIS A 64 5.04 -1.96 14.34
N GLU A 65 5.92 -1.20 13.70
CA GLU A 65 7.14 -1.69 13.05
C GLU A 65 8.05 -2.46 14.03
N LYS A 66 8.12 -2.00 15.28
CA LYS A 66 8.98 -2.60 16.33
C LYS A 66 8.18 -3.30 17.43
N THR A 67 6.88 -3.51 17.20
CA THR A 67 5.97 -4.04 18.23
C THR A 67 5.32 -5.33 17.76
N GLU A 68 5.79 -6.46 18.28
CA GLU A 68 5.26 -7.79 17.96
C GLU A 68 3.83 -7.99 18.47
N ARG A 69 3.04 -8.75 17.71
CA ARG A 69 1.76 -9.30 18.21
C ARG A 69 2.06 -10.36 19.26
N ARG A 70 1.45 -10.23 20.45
CA ARG A 70 1.59 -11.20 21.55
C ARG A 70 0.65 -12.41 21.44
N VAL A 71 0.16 -12.71 20.24
CA VAL A 71 -0.76 -13.82 19.97
C VAL A 71 0.03 -14.99 19.38
N PRO A 72 -0.09 -16.22 19.90
CA PRO A 72 0.57 -17.39 19.33
C PRO A 72 0.21 -17.57 17.85
N GLY A 73 1.22 -17.83 16.99
CA GLY A 73 1.03 -17.97 15.54
C GLY A 73 0.90 -16.66 14.78
N SER A 74 1.23 -15.52 15.40
CA SER A 74 1.29 -14.23 14.69
C SER A 74 2.40 -14.22 13.64
N HIS A 75 2.16 -13.47 12.56
CA HIS A 75 3.21 -13.17 11.59
C HIS A 75 4.40 -12.50 12.30
N PRO A 76 5.65 -12.89 11.98
CA PRO A 76 6.84 -12.22 12.50
C PRO A 76 6.83 -10.74 12.10
N LEU A 77 7.53 -9.91 12.86
CA LEU A 77 7.80 -8.55 12.41
C LEU A 77 8.65 -8.63 11.14
N GLU A 78 8.35 -7.76 10.17
CA GLU A 78 9.25 -7.54 9.06
C GLU A 78 10.51 -6.87 9.65
N GLU A 79 11.60 -7.62 9.79
CA GLU A 79 12.91 -7.02 10.01
C GLU A 79 13.31 -6.33 8.70
N GLU A 80 13.53 -5.02 8.73
CA GLU A 80 14.14 -4.31 7.63
C GLU A 80 15.53 -4.93 7.41
N SER A 81 15.73 -5.63 6.30
CA SER A 81 17.06 -6.09 5.92
C SER A 81 17.88 -4.86 5.55
N GLU A 82 18.91 -4.56 6.32
CA GLU A 82 19.95 -3.59 5.94
C GLU A 82 20.64 -4.10 4.65
N GLU A 83 20.22 -3.60 3.49
CA GLU A 83 21.01 -3.64 2.24
C GLU A 83 21.57 -2.25 1.89
#